data_AF-A0A523RRV5-F1
#
_entry.id   AF-A0A523RRV5-F1
#
_cell.length_a   1.000
_cell.length_b   1.000
_cell.length_c   1.000
_cell.angle_alpha   90.00
_cell.angle_beta   90.00
_cell.angle_gamma   90.00
#
_symmetry.space_group_name_H-M   'P 1'
#
loop_
_entity.id
_entity.type
_entity.pdbx_description
1 polymer ?
#
loop_
_entity_poly.entity_id
_entity_poly.type
_entity_poly.pdbx_seq_one_letter_code
_entity_poly.pdbx_strand_id
1 'polypeptide(L)'
;MRKLNVTQYEVKVLQADGTYKEIPYNVKESIVQLMFHPDLGLGGVALLKQNEIAEKILKAGIDVLLEEEEYNKVRFAVVDNFKGYTQNEVELVKRVTECQEVKVKEKK
;
A
#
# COMPACT_ATOMS: atom_id res chain seq x y z
N MET A 1 -14.81 4.01 6.70
CA MET A 1 -13.42 4.42 6.46
C MET A 1 -12.46 3.42 7.10
N ARG A 2 -11.33 3.20 6.44
CA ARG A 2 -10.24 2.30 6.85
C ARG A 2 -8.99 3.13 7.08
N LYS A 3 -8.25 2.86 8.16
CA LYS A 3 -7.03 3.58 8.53
C LYS A 3 -5.80 2.71 8.24
N LEU A 4 -5.12 3.02 7.14
CA LEU A 4 -3.95 2.27 6.69
C LEU A 4 -2.66 2.95 7.15
N ASN A 5 -1.80 2.20 7.83
CA ASN A 5 -0.49 2.69 8.24
C ASN A 5 0.51 2.60 7.07
N VAL A 6 1.11 3.73 6.73
CA VAL A 6 2.02 3.87 5.56
C VAL A 6 3.44 4.26 5.96
N THR A 7 3.82 3.97 7.20
CA THR A 7 5.18 4.23 7.69
C THR A 7 6.19 3.26 7.09
N GLN A 8 7.42 3.72 6.89
CA GLN A 8 8.52 2.84 6.49
C GLN A 8 8.85 1.80 7.58
N TYR A 9 9.37 0.64 7.17
CA TYR A 9 9.96 -0.36 8.07
C TYR A 9 11.28 -0.86 7.50
N GLU A 10 12.11 -1.50 8.32
CA GLU A 10 13.40 -2.00 7.89
C GLU A 10 13.28 -3.45 7.41
N VAL A 11 13.95 -3.75 6.29
CA VAL A 11 14.03 -5.11 5.73
C VAL A 11 15.49 -5.54 5.64
N LYS A 12 15.74 -6.82 5.95
CA LYS A 12 17.07 -7.42 5.85
C LYS A 12 17.27 -7.96 4.44
N VAL A 13 18.22 -7.39 3.72
CA VAL A 13 18.58 -7.80 2.36
C VAL A 13 19.97 -8.42 2.38
N LEU A 14 20.08 -9.61 1.80
CA LEU A 14 21.37 -10.28 1.59
C LEU A 14 22.13 -9.56 0.48
N GLN A 15 23.32 -9.07 0.80
CA GLN A 15 24.23 -8.42 -0.14
C GLN A 15 25.09 -9.47 -0.87
N ALA A 16 25.71 -9.04 -1.98
CA ALA A 16 26.58 -9.90 -2.79
C ALA A 16 27.83 -10.41 -2.03
N ASP A 17 28.23 -9.72 -0.96
CA ASP A 17 29.34 -10.11 -0.09
C ASP A 17 28.93 -11.14 1.00
N GLY A 18 27.67 -11.59 0.99
CA GLY A 18 27.13 -12.53 1.97
C GLY A 18 26.69 -11.90 3.29
N THR A 19 26.77 -10.58 3.44
CA THR A 19 26.30 -9.86 4.63
C THR A 19 24.83 -9.45 4.52
N TYR A 20 24.16 -9.28 5.66
CA TYR A 20 22.81 -8.72 5.69
C TYR A 20 22.88 -7.23 5.96
N LYS A 21 22.21 -6.45 5.12
CA LYS A 21 22.03 -5.00 5.32
C LYS A 21 20.56 -4.69 5.58
N GLU A 22 20.32 -3.86 6.59
CA GLU A 22 19.00 -3.29 6.85
C GLU A 22 18.80 -2.08 5.93
N ILE A 23 17.72 -2.12 5.14
CA ILE A 23 17.36 -1.08 4.18
C ILE A 23 15.92 -0.64 4.47
N PRO A 24 15.61 0.66 4.43
CA PRO A 24 14.25 1.13 4.60
C PRO A 24 13.36 0.66 3.43
N TYR A 25 12.24 0.04 3.78
CA TYR A 25 11.17 -0.34 2.86
C TYR A 25 10.13 0.79 2.80
N ASN A 26 9.98 1.39 1.63
CA ASN A 26 9.08 2.52 1.42
C ASN A 26 7.65 2.04 1.11
N VAL A 27 6.84 1.88 2.17
CA VAL A 27 5.46 1.39 2.06
C VAL A 27 4.60 2.21 1.11
N LYS A 28 4.73 3.54 1.11
CA LYS A 28 3.94 4.41 0.23
C LYS A 28 4.24 4.13 -1.23
N GLU A 29 5.52 4.15 -1.58
CA GLU A 29 5.95 3.91 -2.96
C GLU A 29 5.58 2.50 -3.39
N SER A 30 5.77 1.49 -2.53
CA SER A 30 5.39 0.12 -2.85
C SER A 30 3.90 -0.03 -3.11
N ILE A 31 3.02 0.54 -2.27
CA ILE A 31 1.57 0.53 -2.52
C ILE A 31 1.25 1.21 -3.85
N VAL A 32 1.81 2.40 -4.09
CA VAL A 32 1.56 3.16 -5.32
C VAL A 32 2.03 2.38 -6.55
N GLN A 33 3.22 1.80 -6.53
CA GLN A 33 3.74 0.99 -7.63
C GLN A 33 2.84 -0.21 -7.91
N LEU A 34 2.37 -0.91 -6.88
CA LEU A 34 1.42 -2.02 -7.03
C LEU A 34 0.07 -1.55 -7.59
N MET A 35 -0.40 -0.37 -7.17
CA MET A 35 -1.61 0.24 -7.72
C MET A 35 -1.49 0.60 -9.21
N PHE A 36 -0.30 0.74 -9.76
CA PHE A 36 -0.07 1.01 -11.17
C PHE A 36 0.59 -0.15 -11.92
N HIS A 37 0.56 -1.35 -11.33
CA HIS A 37 1.16 -2.52 -11.98
C HIS A 37 0.45 -2.81 -13.32
N PRO A 38 1.19 -3.08 -14.41
CA PRO A 38 0.59 -3.32 -15.73
C PRO A 38 -0.45 -4.44 -15.76
N ASP A 39 -0.27 -5.47 -14.92
CA ASP A 39 -1.19 -6.62 -14.81
C ASP A 39 -2.60 -6.24 -14.34
N LEU A 40 -2.78 -5.04 -13.77
CA LEU A 40 -4.11 -4.52 -13.41
C LEU A 40 -4.93 -4.10 -14.64
N GLY A 41 -4.30 -3.89 -15.80
CA GLY A 41 -5.01 -3.56 -17.04
C GLY A 41 -5.88 -2.30 -16.94
N LEU A 42 -5.43 -1.27 -16.23
CA LEU A 42 -6.24 -0.09 -15.93
C LEU A 42 -6.59 0.71 -17.20
N GLY A 43 -7.88 0.86 -17.49
CA GLY A 43 -8.37 1.81 -18.49
C GLY A 43 -8.26 3.26 -18.00
N GLY A 44 -8.40 4.24 -18.90
CA GLY A 44 -8.14 5.66 -18.60
C GLY A 44 -8.91 6.24 -17.40
N VAL A 45 -10.21 5.92 -17.27
CA VAL A 45 -11.01 6.39 -16.12
C VAL A 45 -10.57 5.72 -14.81
N ALA A 46 -10.23 4.43 -14.87
CA ALA A 46 -9.72 3.71 -13.70
C ALA A 46 -8.37 4.28 -13.26
N LEU A 47 -7.48 4.57 -14.22
CA LEU A 47 -6.17 5.18 -13.99
C LEU A 47 -6.28 6.53 -13.26
N LEU A 48 -7.19 7.41 -13.69
CA LEU A 48 -7.41 8.71 -13.03
C LEU A 48 -7.86 8.53 -11.58
N LYS A 49 -8.85 7.66 -11.34
CA LYS A 49 -9.32 7.35 -9.97
C LYS A 49 -8.23 6.70 -9.11
N GLN A 50 -7.37 5.87 -9.71
CA GLN A 50 -6.22 5.26 -9.05
C GLN A 50 -5.22 6.34 -8.61
N ASN A 51 -4.99 7.33 -9.47
CA ASN A 51 -4.06 8.44 -9.20
C ASN A 51 -4.50 9.33 -8.04
N GLU A 52 -5.80 9.64 -7.93
CA GLU A 52 -6.32 10.38 -6.78
C GLU A 52 -5.99 9.68 -5.44
N ILE A 53 -6.14 8.35 -5.41
CA ILE A 53 -5.82 7.54 -4.22
C ILE A 53 -4.31 7.50 -3.98
N ALA A 54 -3.51 7.34 -5.03
CA ALA A 54 -2.06 7.33 -4.93
C ALA A 54 -1.51 8.66 -4.37
N GLU A 55 -2.00 9.79 -4.85
CA GLU A 55 -1.64 11.11 -4.32
C GLU A 55 -1.98 11.24 -2.84
N LYS A 56 -3.15 10.74 -2.43
CA LYS A 56 -3.60 10.74 -1.04
C LYS A 56 -2.66 9.93 -0.14
N ILE A 57 -2.19 8.77 -0.61
CA ILE A 57 -1.23 7.92 0.09
C ILE A 57 0.14 8.60 0.20
N LEU A 58 0.63 9.22 -0.88
CA LEU A 58 1.92 9.90 -0.90
C LEU A 58 1.95 11.11 0.07
N LYS A 59 0.86 11.88 0.09
CA LYS A 59 0.69 13.06 0.96
C LYS A 59 0.43 12.72 2.42
N ALA A 60 0.03 11.48 2.75
CA ALA A 60 -0.24 11.07 4.12
C ALA A 60 1.02 11.14 5.00
N GLY A 61 0.87 11.37 6.30
CA GLY A 61 2.00 11.33 7.23
C GLY A 61 2.35 9.91 7.64
N ILE A 62 1.73 9.48 8.74
CA ILE A 62 1.86 8.14 9.34
C ILE A 62 0.77 7.21 8.82
N ASP A 63 -0.46 7.70 8.81
CA ASP A 63 -1.64 6.93 8.43
C ASP A 63 -2.41 7.66 7.32
N VAL A 64 -3.02 6.89 6.42
CA VAL A 64 -3.97 7.38 5.42
C VAL A 64 -5.36 6.86 5.76
N LEU A 65 -6.35 7.74 5.68
CA LEU A 65 -7.76 7.38 5.84
C LEU A 65 -8.35 7.14 4.45
N LEU A 66 -8.81 5.93 4.20
CA LEU A 66 -9.40 5.51 2.94
C LEU A 66 -10.90 5.26 3.13
N GLU A 67 -11.70 5.71 2.17
CA GLU A 67 -13.08 5.24 2.06
C GLU A 67 -13.10 3.76 1.66
N GLU A 68 -14.24 3.09 1.86
CA GLU A 68 -14.32 1.65 1.60
C GLU A 68 -14.00 1.31 0.13
N GLU A 69 -14.47 2.13 -0.81
CA GLU A 69 -14.15 1.96 -2.23
C GLU A 69 -12.66 2.18 -2.54
N GLU A 70 -12.04 3.17 -1.91
CA GLU A 70 -10.60 3.45 -2.09
C GLU A 70 -9.76 2.30 -1.50
N TYR A 71 -10.12 1.85 -0.30
CA TYR A 71 -9.49 0.73 0.37
C TYR A 71 -9.60 -0.54 -0.46
N ASN A 72 -10.76 -0.84 -1.04
CA ASN A 72 -10.93 -2.02 -1.87
C ASN A 72 -10.03 -2.02 -3.11
N LYS A 73 -9.75 -0.86 -3.70
CA LYS A 73 -8.80 -0.76 -4.82
C LYS A 73 -7.36 -1.01 -4.38
N VAL A 74 -6.96 -0.46 -3.22
CA VAL A 74 -5.64 -0.73 -2.63
C VAL A 74 -5.50 -2.20 -2.28
N ARG A 75 -6.50 -2.78 -1.61
CA ARG A 75 -6.53 -4.20 -1.25
C ARG A 75 -6.46 -5.09 -2.49
N PHE A 76 -7.23 -4.78 -3.53
CA PHE A 76 -7.18 -5.53 -4.78
C PHE A 76 -5.79 -5.50 -5.41
N ALA A 77 -5.15 -4.33 -5.49
CA ALA A 77 -3.81 -4.20 -6.05
C ALA A 77 -2.73 -4.92 -5.22
N VAL A 78 -2.76 -4.77 -3.90
CA VAL A 78 -1.68 -5.24 -3.00
C VAL A 78 -1.87 -6.67 -2.51
N VAL A 79 -3.10 -7.16 -2.41
CA VAL A 79 -3.42 -8.48 -1.82
C VAL A 79 -3.91 -9.47 -2.86
N ASP A 80 -4.86 -9.06 -3.71
CA ASP A 80 -5.55 -10.01 -4.60
C ASP A 80 -4.84 -10.19 -5.96
N ASN A 81 -4.18 -9.15 -6.46
CA ASN A 81 -3.52 -9.16 -7.78
C ASN A 81 -2.00 -9.36 -7.69
N PHE A 82 -1.36 -8.83 -6.65
CA PHE A 82 0.08 -8.95 -6.45
C PHE A 82 0.51 -10.39 -6.15
N LYS A 83 1.53 -10.86 -6.88
CA LYS A 83 2.20 -12.13 -6.57
C LYS A 83 3.46 -11.82 -5.77
N GLY A 84 3.48 -12.20 -4.49
CA GLY A 84 4.65 -12.01 -3.64
C GLY A 84 5.85 -12.81 -4.11
N TYR A 85 7.02 -12.18 -4.10
CA TYR A 85 8.30 -12.79 -4.48
C TYR A 85 9.28 -12.84 -3.31
N THR A 86 9.10 -11.99 -2.29
CA THR A 86 10.04 -11.87 -1.17
C THR A 86 9.34 -11.81 0.18
N GLN A 87 10.01 -12.30 1.24
CA GLN A 87 9.48 -12.20 2.61
C GLN A 87 9.30 -10.75 3.07
N ASN A 88 10.00 -9.81 2.43
CA ASN A 88 9.92 -8.39 2.75
C ASN A 88 8.53 -7.81 2.49
N GLU A 89 7.74 -8.41 1.60
CA GLU A 89 6.39 -7.95 1.25
C GLU A 89 5.31 -8.42 2.24
N VAL A 90 5.62 -9.38 3.13
CA VAL A 90 4.64 -9.94 4.07
C VAL A 90 4.06 -8.85 4.99
N GLU A 91 4.93 -7.98 5.50
CA GLU A 91 4.51 -6.88 6.37
C GLU A 91 3.61 -5.86 5.64
N LEU A 92 3.92 -5.56 4.37
CA LEU A 92 3.08 -4.72 3.51
C LEU A 92 1.66 -5.31 3.36
N VAL A 93 1.57 -6.60 2.99
CA VAL A 93 0.28 -7.30 2.80
C VAL A 93 -0.50 -7.36 4.10
N LYS A 94 0.19 -7.62 5.23
CA LYS A 94 -0.42 -7.65 6.56
C LYS A 94 -1.06 -6.32 6.93
N ARG A 95 -0.36 -5.20 6.72
CA ARG A 95 -0.88 -3.85 7.00
C ARG A 95 -2.13 -3.51 6.20
N VAL A 96 -2.17 -3.92 4.93
CA VAL A 96 -3.36 -3.72 4.09
C VAL A 96 -4.51 -4.60 4.58
N THR A 97 -4.25 -5.85 4.94
CA THR A 97 -5.30 -6.81 5.34
C THR A 97 -5.87 -6.53 6.74
N GLU A 98 -5.02 -6.15 7.69
CA GLU A 98 -5.37 -5.93 9.10
C GLU A 98 -5.73 -4.46 9.41
N CYS A 99 -6.07 -3.69 8.37
CA CYS A 99 -6.35 -2.27 8.46
C CYS A 99 -7.58 -1.97 9.36
N GLN A 100 -7.38 -1.11 10.37
CA GLN A 100 -8.42 -0.79 11.36
C GLN A 100 -9.59 -0.02 10.74
N GLU A 101 -10.80 -0.41 11.09
CA GLU A 101 -12.01 0.32 10.73
C GLU A 101 -12.21 1.54 11.63
N VAL A 102 -12.43 2.70 11.04
CA VAL A 102 -12.70 3.95 11.75
C VAL A 102 -14.14 4.37 11.50
N LYS A 103 -14.93 4.45 12.57
CA LYS A 103 -16.30 4.98 12.53
C LYS A 103 -16.25 6.50 12.52
N VAL A 104 -16.72 7.12 11.44
CA VAL A 104 -16.87 8.57 11.35
C VAL A 104 -18.11 8.98 12.15
N LYS A 105 -17.95 9.82 13.17
CA LYS A 105 -19.09 10.52 13.77
C LYS A 105 -19.45 11.67 12.83
N GLU A 106 -20.56 11.56 12.12
CA GLU A 106 -21.13 12.70 11.39
C GLU A 106 -21.38 13.84 12.40
N LYS A 107 -20.71 14.98 12.20
CA LYS A 107 -21.08 16.21 12.91
C LYS A 107 -22.38 16.70 12.27
N LYS A 108 -23.49 16.53 13.01
CA LYS A 108 -24.77 17.19 12.75
C LYS A 108 -24.61 18.71 12.78
#